data_AF-A0A292QZH5-F1
#
_entry.id   AF-A0A292QZH5-F1
#
_cell.length_a   1.000
_cell.length_b   1.000
_cell.length_c   1.000
_cell.angle_alpha   90.00
_cell.angle_beta   90.00
_cell.angle_gamma   90.00
#
_symmetry.space_group_name_H-M   'P 1'
#
loop_
_entity.id
_entity.type
_entity.pdbx_description
1 polymer ?
#
loop_
_entity_poly.entity_id
_entity_poly.type
_entity_poly.pdbx_seq_one_letter_code
_entity_poly.pdbx_strand_id
1 'polypeptide(L)'
;MNKFISGLMILGLLSLTVAPSFAANIADVGENYWANKEINIVVDNDIMSLNGKQFNPEGNMTRVEFVNALLKVLSNENLNVSIENKFSDVTKATESYENILRSQQLGLVYGYPDGTFQPERTVLRSEAQSVISHITKDMNADKSILNQFKDANAVPAWAANVYAKTINYGIYVNYPDSRELRPNDNLSRAEAAVLLARLKGKLDLVKQEYIGATTVEHLAVTKKAPNNEVKVNNVERVISEGNVLAVAFEDKFKSEEHKAGDVVTFVAPENINTQEGTLVLPAGTKFVAQLNEVRDPKWFNKNARVYPQLTQIVLPSGEQVAFNAKPFTKDNSLKEGTWMTAGKLALCTVSGAAVGTGAGVGFAFIPDPTKIGTGIAIGAPVGAAVGLATGLVTKGLQYHAKSGEVVYVILLDDASVPATKAAL
;
A
#
# COMPACT_ATOMS: atom_id res chain seq x y z
N MET A 1 -41.02 -31.79 -30.88
CA MET A 1 -39.71 -31.26 -31.30
C MET A 1 -39.53 -29.91 -30.62
N ASN A 2 -38.63 -29.78 -29.64
CA ASN A 2 -37.16 -29.61 -29.77
C ASN A 2 -36.82 -28.11 -29.96
N LYS A 3 -36.15 -27.41 -29.03
CA LYS A 3 -35.50 -27.86 -27.78
C LYS A 3 -35.59 -26.82 -26.66
N PHE A 4 -35.53 -27.28 -25.40
CA PHE A 4 -34.99 -26.49 -24.28
C PHE A 4 -33.49 -26.20 -24.53
N ILE A 5 -33.02 -25.02 -24.13
CA ILE A 5 -31.63 -24.82 -23.69
C ILE A 5 -31.69 -23.94 -22.43
N SER A 6 -31.21 -24.47 -21.31
CA SER A 6 -31.17 -23.76 -20.03
C SER A 6 -30.01 -22.77 -19.98
N GLY A 7 -30.28 -21.51 -19.62
CA GLY A 7 -29.25 -20.56 -19.22
C GLY A 7 -28.71 -20.94 -17.84
N LEU A 8 -27.64 -21.73 -17.78
CA LEU A 8 -27.03 -22.16 -16.54
C LEU A 8 -26.30 -20.98 -15.88
N MET A 9 -26.85 -20.44 -14.78
CA MET A 9 -26.09 -19.54 -13.91
C MET A 9 -24.95 -20.32 -13.26
N ILE A 10 -23.74 -20.16 -13.81
CA ILE A 10 -22.53 -20.60 -13.15
C ILE A 10 -22.24 -19.58 -12.04
N LEU A 11 -22.59 -19.93 -10.80
CA LEU A 11 -21.96 -19.31 -9.63
C LEU A 11 -20.49 -19.74 -9.67
N GLY A 12 -19.65 -18.89 -10.24
CA GLY A 12 -18.21 -19.00 -10.08
C GLY A 12 -17.89 -18.72 -8.62
N LEU A 13 -17.74 -19.79 -7.82
CA LEU A 13 -17.04 -19.67 -6.54
C LEU A 13 -15.63 -19.20 -6.86
N LEU A 14 -15.35 -17.93 -6.58
CA LEU A 14 -13.99 -17.41 -6.60
C LEU A 14 -13.23 -18.12 -5.47
N SER A 15 -12.56 -19.21 -5.81
CA SER A 15 -11.58 -19.84 -4.94
C SER A 15 -10.41 -18.87 -4.82
N LEU A 16 -10.50 -17.98 -3.83
CA LEU A 16 -9.41 -17.11 -3.40
C LEU A 16 -8.27 -18.02 -2.94
N THR A 17 -7.39 -18.37 -3.87
CA THR A 17 -6.09 -18.93 -3.59
C THR A 17 -5.27 -17.81 -2.98
N VAL A 18 -5.46 -17.60 -1.68
CA VAL A 18 -4.57 -16.79 -0.85
C VAL A 18 -3.19 -17.41 -1.00
N ALA A 19 -2.35 -16.81 -1.83
CA ALA A 19 -0.94 -17.13 -1.83
C ALA A 19 -0.44 -16.82 -0.40
N PRO A 20 0.17 -17.78 0.32
CA PRO A 20 0.74 -17.49 1.61
C PRO A 20 1.85 -16.46 1.38
N SER A 21 1.68 -15.25 1.90
CA SER A 21 2.80 -14.32 2.03
C SER A 21 3.84 -14.98 2.92
N PHE A 22 5.10 -14.99 2.50
CA PHE A 22 6.17 -15.70 3.19
C PHE A 22 6.64 -14.86 4.38
N ALA A 23 5.87 -14.95 5.47
CA ALA A 23 6.27 -14.52 6.81
C ALA A 23 7.72 -14.96 7.08
N ALA A 24 8.52 -14.06 7.66
CA ALA A 24 9.95 -14.28 7.82
C ALA A 24 10.21 -15.62 8.52
N ASN A 25 11.01 -16.50 7.90
CA ASN A 25 11.33 -17.81 8.48
C ASN A 25 12.36 -17.65 9.62
N ILE A 26 11.84 -17.22 10.77
CA ILE A 26 12.54 -17.03 12.03
C ILE A 26 12.80 -18.39 12.65
N ALA A 27 14.06 -18.80 12.69
CA ALA A 27 14.47 -20.20 12.87
C ALA A 27 14.14 -20.78 14.26
N ASP A 28 13.85 -19.94 15.24
CA ASP A 28 13.51 -20.27 16.63
C ASP A 28 12.07 -19.89 17.03
N VAL A 29 11.23 -19.45 16.08
CA VAL A 29 9.83 -19.04 16.33
C VAL A 29 8.89 -19.77 15.36
N GLY A 30 8.58 -21.02 15.69
CA GLY A 30 7.66 -21.84 14.89
C GLY A 30 6.24 -21.26 14.82
N GLU A 31 5.45 -21.71 13.83
CA GLU A 31 4.09 -21.20 13.53
C GLU A 31 3.15 -21.19 14.74
N ASN A 32 3.24 -22.23 15.58
CA ASN A 32 2.41 -22.39 16.79
C ASN A 32 3.02 -21.75 18.05
N TYR A 33 4.11 -20.99 17.94
CA TYR A 33 4.67 -20.24 19.08
C TYR A 33 3.70 -19.13 19.50
N TRP A 34 3.47 -18.98 20.81
CA TRP A 34 2.37 -18.17 21.36
C TRP A 34 2.37 -16.70 20.94
N ALA A 35 3.55 -16.12 20.66
CA ALA A 35 3.75 -14.77 20.17
C ALA A 35 4.19 -14.69 18.68
N ASN A 36 4.07 -15.77 17.90
CA ASN A 36 4.55 -15.84 16.51
C ASN A 36 4.05 -14.65 15.67
N LYS A 37 2.76 -14.32 15.78
CA LYS A 37 2.14 -13.19 15.07
C LYS A 37 2.78 -11.85 15.44
N GLU A 38 2.81 -11.52 16.73
CA GLU A 38 3.40 -10.25 17.19
C GLU A 38 4.91 -10.16 16.96
N ILE A 39 5.64 -11.28 16.99
CA ILE A 39 7.07 -11.35 16.62
C ILE A 39 7.27 -11.03 15.14
N ASN A 40 6.51 -11.64 14.23
CA ASN A 40 6.56 -11.29 12.81
C ASN A 40 6.21 -9.81 12.60
N ILE A 41 5.18 -9.27 13.29
CA ILE A 41 4.84 -7.85 13.21
C ILE A 41 6.03 -6.94 13.58
N VAL A 42 6.76 -7.20 14.67
CA VAL A 42 7.91 -6.34 15.03
C VAL A 42 9.15 -6.58 14.16
N VAL A 43 9.36 -7.78 13.62
CA VAL A 43 10.49 -8.09 12.73
C VAL A 43 10.26 -7.52 11.34
N ASP A 44 9.11 -7.78 10.72
CA ASP A 44 8.77 -7.27 9.39
C ASP A 44 8.83 -5.74 9.37
N ASN A 45 8.22 -5.09 10.38
CA ASN A 45 8.22 -3.64 10.53
C ASN A 45 9.55 -3.06 11.07
N ASP A 46 10.61 -3.87 11.22
CA ASP A 46 11.95 -3.50 11.71
C ASP A 46 11.99 -2.85 13.12
N ILE A 47 10.91 -2.99 13.89
CA ILE A 47 10.82 -2.54 15.28
C ILE A 47 11.76 -3.34 16.19
N MET A 48 11.98 -4.64 15.91
CA MET A 48 12.96 -5.49 16.60
C MET A 48 13.73 -6.35 15.60
N SER A 49 15.06 -6.38 15.74
CA SER A 49 15.95 -7.10 14.82
C SER A 49 16.24 -8.54 15.25
N LEU A 50 16.55 -9.39 14.25
CA LEU A 50 17.04 -10.76 14.43
C LEU A 50 18.56 -10.79 14.62
N ASN A 51 19.06 -11.76 15.38
CA ASN A 51 20.47 -12.15 15.34
C ASN A 51 20.64 -13.24 14.25
N GLY A 52 21.05 -12.82 13.05
CA GLY A 52 21.12 -13.68 11.87
C GLY A 52 19.74 -14.15 11.41
N LYS A 53 19.29 -15.31 11.91
CA LYS A 53 17.94 -15.88 11.65
C LYS A 53 17.15 -16.16 12.93
N GLN A 54 17.70 -15.83 14.10
CA GLN A 54 17.09 -16.12 15.41
C GLN A 54 16.53 -14.83 16.02
N PHE A 55 15.34 -14.91 16.61
CA PHE A 55 14.73 -13.81 17.36
C PHE A 55 15.12 -13.83 18.85
N ASN A 56 15.53 -14.99 19.38
CA ASN A 56 15.78 -15.26 20.79
C ASN A 56 14.58 -14.86 21.68
N PRO A 57 13.40 -15.49 21.50
CA PRO A 57 12.14 -15.07 22.12
C PRO A 57 12.14 -15.14 23.65
N GLU A 58 12.77 -16.16 24.23
CA GLU A 58 12.89 -16.34 25.69
C GLU A 58 14.01 -15.49 26.32
N GLY A 59 14.82 -14.80 25.50
CA GLY A 59 15.89 -13.93 25.97
C GLY A 59 15.35 -12.69 26.68
N ASN A 60 16.03 -12.25 27.73
CA ASN A 60 15.77 -10.97 28.41
C ASN A 60 16.01 -9.79 27.44
N MET A 61 15.18 -8.75 27.50
CA MET A 61 15.36 -7.51 26.73
C MET A 61 16.08 -6.43 27.55
N THR A 62 17.11 -5.79 26.99
CA THR A 62 17.81 -4.67 27.65
C THR A 62 16.98 -3.37 27.59
N ARG A 63 17.31 -2.40 28.46
CA ARG A 63 16.67 -1.07 28.45
C ARG A 63 16.94 -0.32 27.15
N VAL A 64 18.14 -0.45 26.57
CA VAL A 64 18.46 0.20 25.29
C VAL A 64 17.76 -0.47 24.11
N GLU A 65 17.62 -1.81 24.09
CA GLU A 65 16.78 -2.51 23.11
C GLU A 65 15.32 -2.02 23.17
N PHE A 66 14.73 -1.93 24.37
CA PHE A 66 13.34 -1.50 24.54
C PHE A 66 13.14 -0.05 24.08
N VAL A 67 14.06 0.85 24.41
CA VAL A 67 14.03 2.26 23.95
C VAL A 67 14.17 2.36 22.43
N ASN A 68 15.10 1.63 21.82
CA ASN A 68 15.28 1.62 20.37
C ASN A 68 14.00 1.16 19.66
N ALA A 69 13.41 0.05 20.11
CA ALA A 69 12.19 -0.49 19.54
C ALA A 69 10.98 0.45 19.74
N LEU A 70 10.87 1.09 20.91
CA LEU A 70 9.81 2.06 21.19
C LEU A 70 9.93 3.33 20.33
N LEU A 71 11.15 3.85 20.11
CA LEU A 71 11.38 4.98 19.21
C LEU A 71 10.93 4.67 17.77
N LYS A 72 11.13 3.42 17.29
CA LYS A 72 10.60 2.95 16.00
C LYS A 72 9.09 2.78 15.98
N VAL A 73 8.45 2.30 17.06
CA VAL A 73 6.98 2.31 17.18
C VAL A 73 6.41 3.72 17.11
N LEU A 74 7.20 4.73 17.51
CA LEU A 74 6.80 6.13 17.64
C LEU A 74 7.33 7.07 16.53
N SER A 75 7.92 6.60 15.43
CA SER A 75 8.55 7.44 14.38
C SER A 75 9.66 8.40 14.84
N ASN A 76 10.25 8.17 16.02
CA ASN A 76 11.21 9.08 16.64
C ASN A 76 12.68 8.62 16.52
N GLU A 77 12.94 7.55 15.77
CA GLU A 77 14.28 7.04 15.44
C GLU A 77 15.18 8.03 14.66
N ASN A 78 14.60 9.07 14.05
CA ASN A 78 15.31 10.14 13.34
C ASN A 78 15.12 11.53 13.98
N LEU A 79 14.55 11.62 15.18
CA LEU A 79 14.36 12.89 15.89
C LEU A 79 15.71 13.59 16.13
N ASN A 80 15.79 14.89 15.84
CA ASN A 80 16.99 15.67 16.10
C ASN A 80 17.19 15.87 17.61
N VAL A 81 18.37 15.49 18.12
CA VAL A 81 18.76 15.73 19.51
C VAL A 81 19.19 17.18 19.69
N SER A 82 18.55 17.87 20.63
CA SER A 82 18.79 19.28 20.97
C SER A 82 19.17 19.48 22.45
N ILE A 83 19.42 18.39 23.17
CA ILE A 83 19.71 18.37 24.62
C ILE A 83 21.10 17.81 24.92
N GLU A 84 21.63 18.17 26.09
CA GLU A 84 22.85 17.58 26.62
C GLU A 84 22.58 16.21 27.27
N ASN A 85 23.54 15.29 27.14
CA ASN A 85 23.56 14.02 27.87
C ASN A 85 23.66 14.29 29.37
N LYS A 86 22.83 13.62 30.17
CA LYS A 86 22.84 13.69 31.64
C LYS A 86 23.29 12.39 32.31
N PHE A 87 23.58 11.34 31.55
CA PHE A 87 23.91 10.02 32.07
C PHE A 87 25.43 9.79 32.05
N SER A 88 25.98 9.43 33.21
CA SER A 88 27.42 9.26 33.43
C SER A 88 28.01 7.98 32.82
N ASP A 89 27.17 6.98 32.56
CA ASP A 89 27.48 5.69 31.93
C ASP A 89 27.26 5.67 30.40
N VAL A 90 26.80 6.80 29.84
CA VAL A 90 26.51 6.96 28.40
C VAL A 90 27.48 7.97 27.81
N THR A 91 28.12 7.61 26.70
CA THR A 91 29.14 8.43 26.03
C THR A 91 28.87 8.45 24.52
N LYS A 92 29.50 9.37 23.78
CA LYS A 92 29.39 9.40 22.30
C LYS A 92 29.93 8.15 21.58
N ALA A 93 30.59 7.24 22.30
CA ALA A 93 31.03 5.93 21.81
C ALA A 93 30.09 4.77 22.23
N THR A 94 29.09 5.04 23.09
CA THR A 94 28.06 4.07 23.48
C THR A 94 27.14 3.82 22.29
N GLU A 95 26.90 2.56 21.95
CA GLU A 95 25.94 2.20 20.90
C GLU A 95 24.54 2.76 21.26
N SER A 96 23.81 3.24 20.25
CA SER A 96 22.51 3.90 20.45
C SER A 96 22.54 5.19 21.29
N TYR A 97 23.69 5.86 21.48
CA TYR A 97 23.81 7.16 22.18
C TYR A 97 22.70 8.16 21.81
N GLU A 98 22.52 8.45 20.52
CA GLU A 98 21.50 9.40 20.05
C GLU A 98 20.06 8.94 20.41
N ASN A 99 19.78 7.64 20.41
CA ASN A 99 18.47 7.09 20.80
C ASN A 99 18.22 7.21 22.31
N ILE A 100 19.25 7.02 23.14
CA ILE A 100 19.16 7.28 24.58
C ILE A 100 18.82 8.76 24.81
N LEU A 101 19.49 9.69 24.12
CA LEU A 101 19.20 11.12 24.22
C LEU A 101 17.81 11.50 23.65
N ARG A 102 17.36 10.89 22.54
CA ARG A 102 15.98 11.04 22.02
C ARG A 102 14.94 10.61 23.06
N SER A 103 15.19 9.49 23.75
CA SER A 103 14.29 8.98 24.81
C SER A 103 14.24 9.90 26.03
N GLN A 104 15.37 10.55 26.39
CA GLN A 104 15.43 11.58 27.42
C GLN A 104 14.70 12.86 26.96
N GLN A 105 14.84 13.26 25.69
CA GLN A 105 14.22 14.46 25.13
C GLN A 105 12.70 14.36 25.05
N LEU A 106 12.19 13.18 24.72
CA LEU A 106 10.76 12.85 24.67
C LEU A 106 10.17 12.45 26.03
N GLY A 107 10.99 12.32 27.09
CA GLY A 107 10.53 11.85 28.40
C GLY A 107 10.06 10.38 28.43
N LEU A 108 10.42 9.56 27.43
CA LEU A 108 10.02 8.15 27.36
C LEU A 108 10.58 7.34 28.53
N VAL A 109 11.87 7.51 28.82
CA VAL A 109 12.58 6.78 29.87
C VAL A 109 13.50 7.73 30.62
N TYR A 110 13.37 7.73 31.95
CA TYR A 110 14.28 8.43 32.85
C TYR A 110 15.42 7.49 33.30
N GLY A 111 16.56 8.09 33.62
CA GLY A 111 17.65 7.41 34.31
C GLY A 111 17.39 7.26 35.82
N TYR A 112 18.37 6.70 36.52
CA TYR A 112 18.29 6.42 37.95
C TYR A 112 18.77 7.60 38.81
N PRO A 113 18.47 7.63 40.13
CA PRO A 113 18.89 8.70 41.03
C PRO A 113 20.40 8.89 41.18
N ASP A 114 21.21 7.94 40.72
CA ASP A 114 22.69 8.01 40.66
C ASP A 114 23.24 8.75 39.42
N GLY A 115 22.37 9.12 38.47
CA GLY A 115 22.78 9.73 37.20
C GLY A 115 23.26 8.72 36.16
N THR A 116 22.75 7.48 36.17
CA THR A 116 22.97 6.46 35.13
C THR A 116 21.72 6.16 34.30
N PHE A 117 21.88 5.64 33.08
CA PHE A 117 20.79 5.11 32.25
C PHE A 117 20.69 3.58 32.33
N GLN A 118 21.82 2.92 32.53
CA GLN A 118 22.08 1.47 32.55
C GLN A 118 21.58 0.76 31.27
N PRO A 119 22.22 1.00 30.11
CA PRO A 119 21.77 0.49 28.79
C PRO A 119 21.53 -1.02 28.77
N GLU A 120 22.52 -1.78 29.23
CA GLU A 120 22.54 -3.26 29.20
C GLU A 120 21.72 -3.91 30.32
N ARG A 121 21.20 -3.12 31.28
CA ARG A 121 20.36 -3.69 32.33
C ARG A 121 19.04 -4.13 31.71
N THR A 122 18.59 -5.32 32.06
CA THR A 122 17.26 -5.81 31.68
C THR A 122 16.17 -4.85 32.17
N VAL A 123 15.16 -4.63 31.33
CA VAL A 123 13.96 -3.85 31.69
C VAL A 123 12.97 -4.73 32.44
N LEU A 124 12.39 -4.22 33.53
CA LEU A 124 11.35 -4.93 34.26
C LEU A 124 10.00 -4.80 33.55
N ARG A 125 9.13 -5.81 33.69
CA ARG A 125 7.77 -5.75 33.13
C ARG A 125 7.00 -4.51 33.61
N SER A 126 7.17 -4.11 34.89
CA SER A 126 6.56 -2.90 35.46
C SER A 126 7.13 -1.59 34.90
N GLU A 127 8.42 -1.53 34.56
CA GLU A 127 9.03 -0.37 33.92
C GLU A 127 8.46 -0.18 32.51
N ALA A 128 8.43 -1.26 31.71
CA ALA A 128 7.87 -1.24 30.36
C ALA A 128 6.38 -0.82 30.36
N GLN A 129 5.58 -1.29 31.33
CA GLN A 129 4.21 -0.80 31.48
C GLN A 129 4.14 0.68 31.86
N SER A 130 5.04 1.16 32.73
CA SER A 130 5.08 2.56 33.16
C SER A 130 5.28 3.50 31.97
N VAL A 131 6.21 3.15 31.06
CA VAL A 131 6.46 3.89 29.82
C VAL A 131 5.23 3.89 28.90
N ILE A 132 4.66 2.71 28.62
CA ILE A 132 3.45 2.58 27.77
C ILE A 132 2.26 3.35 28.39
N SER A 133 2.11 3.32 29.70
CA SER A 133 1.09 4.06 30.45
C SER A 133 1.32 5.57 30.47
N HIS A 134 2.56 6.05 30.34
CA HIS A 134 2.88 7.48 30.31
C HIS A 134 2.50 8.11 28.97
N ILE A 135 2.97 7.51 27.87
CA ILE A 135 2.81 8.01 26.49
C ILE A 135 1.39 7.87 25.95
N THR A 136 0.60 6.93 26.46
CA THR A 136 -0.80 6.77 26.04
C THR A 136 -1.71 7.82 26.67
N LYS A 137 -2.78 8.21 25.95
CA LYS A 137 -3.86 9.11 26.38
C LYS A 137 -4.37 8.72 27.76
N ASP A 138 -4.84 9.68 28.54
CA ASP A 138 -5.16 9.41 29.94
C ASP A 138 -6.54 8.77 30.11
N MET A 139 -6.63 7.85 31.06
CA MET A 139 -7.83 7.08 31.38
C MET A 139 -7.91 6.83 32.88
N ASN A 140 -9.08 7.11 33.46
CA ASN A 140 -9.41 6.74 34.82
C ASN A 140 -9.77 5.25 34.88
N ALA A 141 -8.75 4.39 34.78
CA ALA A 141 -8.92 2.94 34.74
C ALA A 141 -9.38 2.39 36.10
N ASP A 142 -10.42 1.55 36.10
CA ASP A 142 -10.83 0.87 37.33
C ASP A 142 -9.75 -0.15 37.74
N LYS A 143 -9.20 0.05 38.94
CA LYS A 143 -8.16 -0.79 39.54
C LYS A 143 -8.71 -2.12 40.06
N SER A 144 -10.03 -2.28 40.15
CA SER A 144 -10.66 -3.57 40.49
C SER A 144 -10.30 -4.68 39.50
N ILE A 145 -9.93 -4.32 38.26
CA ILE A 145 -9.42 -5.24 37.23
C ILE A 145 -8.17 -6.01 37.67
N LEU A 146 -7.42 -5.51 38.66
CA LEU A 146 -6.26 -6.20 39.20
C LEU A 146 -6.65 -7.43 40.07
N ASN A 147 -7.86 -7.45 40.63
CA ASN A 147 -8.31 -8.49 41.56
C ASN A 147 -8.47 -9.89 40.91
N GLN A 148 -8.41 -9.99 39.58
CA GLN A 148 -8.43 -11.27 38.85
C GLN A 148 -7.06 -11.96 38.79
N PHE A 149 -5.97 -11.26 39.12
CA PHE A 149 -4.60 -11.80 39.08
C PHE A 149 -4.15 -12.25 40.47
N LYS A 150 -3.51 -13.42 40.55
CA LYS A 150 -3.08 -14.04 41.82
C LYS A 150 -2.06 -13.19 42.57
N ASP A 151 -1.25 -12.45 41.83
CA ASP A 151 -0.08 -11.70 42.26
C ASP A 151 -0.32 -10.18 42.25
N ALA A 152 -1.58 -9.73 42.25
CA ALA A 152 -1.93 -8.30 42.33
C ALA A 152 -1.23 -7.56 43.49
N ASN A 153 -1.01 -8.24 44.62
CA ASN A 153 -0.28 -7.72 45.79
C ASN A 153 1.22 -7.48 45.55
N ALA A 154 1.81 -8.03 44.48
CA ALA A 154 3.19 -7.78 44.07
C ALA A 154 3.33 -6.53 43.20
N VAL A 155 2.23 -5.93 42.72
CA VAL A 155 2.22 -4.69 41.95
C VAL A 155 2.44 -3.51 42.91
N PRO A 156 3.49 -2.68 42.73
CA PRO A 156 3.70 -1.50 43.56
C PRO A 156 2.50 -0.54 43.52
N ALA A 157 2.19 0.13 44.62
CA ALA A 157 1.03 1.02 44.72
C ALA A 157 1.00 2.14 43.66
N TRP A 158 2.18 2.63 43.24
CA TRP A 158 2.32 3.60 42.13
C TRP A 158 1.97 2.99 40.77
N ALA A 159 2.25 1.69 40.58
CA ALA A 159 2.03 0.96 39.34
C ALA A 159 0.59 0.42 39.20
N ALA A 160 -0.23 0.43 40.27
CA ALA A 160 -1.60 -0.07 40.21
C ALA A 160 -2.46 0.61 39.13
N ASN A 161 -2.28 1.92 38.91
CA ASN A 161 -2.96 2.64 37.82
C ASN A 161 -2.37 2.30 36.44
N VAL A 162 -1.05 2.13 36.37
CA VAL A 162 -0.30 1.78 35.16
C VAL A 162 -0.79 0.45 34.59
N TYR A 163 -0.84 -0.59 35.43
CA TYR A 163 -1.32 -1.92 35.04
C TYR A 163 -2.80 -1.90 34.66
N ALA A 164 -3.66 -1.27 35.49
CA ALA A 164 -5.08 -1.16 35.17
C ALA A 164 -5.32 -0.46 33.82
N LYS A 165 -4.51 0.55 33.47
CA LYS A 165 -4.59 1.27 32.18
C LYS A 165 -4.15 0.39 31.00
N THR A 166 -2.96 -0.24 31.04
CA THR A 166 -2.46 -1.01 29.89
C THR A 166 -3.20 -2.34 29.67
N ILE A 167 -3.81 -2.91 30.71
CA ILE A 167 -4.73 -4.05 30.60
C ILE A 167 -6.05 -3.64 29.94
N ASN A 168 -6.69 -2.54 30.38
CA ASN A 168 -7.93 -2.06 29.76
C ASN A 168 -7.75 -1.64 28.29
N TYR A 169 -6.57 -1.15 27.91
CA TYR A 169 -6.22 -0.89 26.50
C TYR A 169 -5.90 -2.14 25.68
N GLY A 170 -5.83 -3.32 26.29
CA GLY A 170 -5.51 -4.58 25.62
C GLY A 170 -4.07 -4.63 25.07
N ILE A 171 -3.17 -3.78 25.59
CA ILE A 171 -1.74 -3.79 25.22
C ILE A 171 -1.00 -4.85 26.05
N TYR A 172 -1.37 -4.97 27.32
CA TYR A 172 -0.73 -5.87 28.29
C TYR A 172 -0.69 -7.34 27.84
N VAL A 173 0.32 -8.09 28.31
CA VAL A 173 0.53 -9.51 27.99
C VAL A 173 0.70 -10.37 29.25
N ASN A 174 -0.26 -11.27 29.48
CA ASN A 174 -0.20 -12.32 30.50
C ASN A 174 0.26 -13.65 29.85
N TYR A 175 1.48 -14.07 30.15
CA TYR A 175 2.05 -15.35 29.74
C TYR A 175 3.07 -15.80 30.81
N PRO A 176 3.21 -17.10 31.12
CA PRO A 176 2.42 -18.22 30.61
C PRO A 176 1.04 -18.40 31.29
N ASP A 177 0.83 -17.95 32.53
CA ASP A 177 -0.51 -17.96 33.16
C ASP A 177 -1.24 -16.63 32.88
N SER A 178 -2.49 -16.73 32.42
CA SER A 178 -3.35 -15.57 32.13
C SER A 178 -3.76 -14.79 33.39
N ARG A 179 -3.56 -15.35 34.58
CA ARG A 179 -3.91 -14.77 35.89
C ARG A 179 -2.68 -14.29 36.69
N GLU A 180 -1.57 -14.01 36.02
CA GLU A 180 -0.36 -13.47 36.66
C GLU A 180 0.17 -12.23 35.92
N LEU A 181 0.66 -11.25 36.67
CA LEU A 181 1.22 -9.99 36.16
C LEU A 181 2.75 -9.99 36.14
N ARG A 182 3.38 -10.76 37.04
CA ARG A 182 4.83 -10.91 37.16
C ARG A 182 5.55 -9.54 37.17
N PRO A 183 5.15 -8.58 38.03
CA PRO A 183 5.51 -7.17 37.87
C PRO A 183 6.99 -6.86 38.14
N ASN A 184 7.66 -7.73 38.91
CA ASN A 184 9.06 -7.61 39.28
C ASN A 184 9.97 -8.54 38.46
N ASP A 185 9.42 -9.28 37.49
CA ASP A 185 10.18 -10.09 36.55
C ASP A 185 10.79 -9.21 35.45
N ASN A 186 11.89 -9.70 34.90
CA ASN A 186 12.45 -9.24 33.64
C ASN A 186 11.46 -9.43 32.48
N LEU A 187 11.46 -8.50 31.53
CA LEU A 187 10.72 -8.61 30.27
C LEU A 187 11.51 -9.48 29.27
N SER A 188 10.87 -10.52 28.70
CA SER A 188 11.45 -11.28 27.59
C SER A 188 11.24 -10.58 26.25
N ARG A 189 12.06 -10.92 25.24
CA ARG A 189 11.95 -10.37 23.88
C ARG A 189 10.62 -10.75 23.21
N ALA A 190 10.05 -11.92 23.49
CA ALA A 190 8.70 -12.28 23.04
C ALA A 190 7.61 -11.43 23.72
N GLU A 191 7.70 -11.22 25.04
CA GLU A 191 6.76 -10.34 25.75
C GLU A 191 6.86 -8.89 25.25
N ALA A 192 8.08 -8.40 25.00
CA ALA A 192 8.31 -7.09 24.40
C ALA A 192 7.71 -6.96 23.01
N ALA A 193 7.90 -7.94 22.13
CA ALA A 193 7.30 -7.98 20.79
C ALA A 193 5.77 -7.83 20.87
N VAL A 194 5.13 -8.53 21.80
CA VAL A 194 3.68 -8.47 22.02
C VAL A 194 3.24 -7.07 22.47
N LEU A 195 3.93 -6.47 23.44
CA LEU A 195 3.63 -5.10 23.90
C LEU A 195 3.79 -4.07 22.77
N LEU A 196 4.88 -4.16 22.00
CA LEU A 196 5.23 -3.22 20.93
C LEU A 196 4.31 -3.36 19.71
N ALA A 197 3.99 -4.59 19.29
CA ALA A 197 3.04 -4.85 18.21
C ALA A 197 1.62 -4.36 18.57
N ARG A 198 1.18 -4.57 19.82
CA ARG A 198 -0.13 -4.10 20.30
C ARG A 198 -0.18 -2.59 20.47
N LEU A 199 0.93 -1.94 20.85
CA LEU A 199 1.05 -0.49 20.85
C LEU A 199 1.02 0.08 19.42
N LYS A 200 1.72 -0.55 18.46
CA LYS A 200 1.67 -0.15 17.03
C LYS A 200 0.25 -0.24 16.45
N GLY A 201 -0.49 -1.30 16.80
CA GLY A 201 -1.91 -1.45 16.44
C GLY A 201 -2.87 -0.55 17.23
N LYS A 202 -2.35 0.37 18.07
CA LYS A 202 -3.10 1.28 18.96
C LYS A 202 -2.43 2.65 19.09
N LEU A 203 -1.78 3.14 18.03
CA LEU A 203 -1.14 4.46 18.02
C LEU A 203 -2.17 5.61 18.10
N ASP A 204 -3.44 5.34 17.79
CA ASP A 204 -4.58 6.21 18.11
C ASP A 204 -4.73 6.46 19.63
N LEU A 205 -4.27 5.54 20.48
CA LEU A 205 -4.25 5.70 21.94
C LEU A 205 -3.02 6.46 22.44
N VAL A 206 -2.05 6.81 21.59
CA VAL A 206 -0.85 7.57 21.99
C VAL A 206 -1.13 9.08 21.99
N LYS A 207 -0.57 9.80 22.96
CA LYS A 207 -0.61 11.28 23.00
C LYS A 207 0.26 11.81 21.86
N GLN A 208 -0.26 12.76 21.10
CA GLN A 208 0.35 13.20 19.83
C GLN A 208 1.77 13.77 20.02
N GLU A 209 2.09 14.30 21.19
CA GLU A 209 3.43 14.78 21.59
C GLU A 209 4.53 13.69 21.57
N TYR A 210 4.20 12.40 21.60
CA TYR A 210 5.17 11.29 21.45
C TYR A 210 5.15 10.64 20.06
N ILE A 211 4.27 11.07 19.15
CA ILE A 211 4.30 10.59 17.75
C ILE A 211 5.27 11.47 16.97
N GLY A 212 6.21 10.85 16.28
CA GLY A 212 7.25 11.52 15.51
C GLY A 212 6.67 12.37 14.37
N ALA A 213 7.42 13.42 13.99
CA ALA A 213 7.02 14.32 12.94
C ALA A 213 6.78 13.58 11.62
N THR A 214 5.63 13.81 11.00
CA THR A 214 5.30 13.23 9.69
C THR A 214 6.17 13.88 8.62
N THR A 215 6.91 13.06 7.86
CA THR A 215 7.70 13.50 6.72
C THR A 215 6.81 13.70 5.49
N VAL A 216 7.30 14.47 4.52
CA VAL A 216 6.70 14.54 3.18
C VAL A 216 7.69 13.90 2.20
N GLU A 217 7.22 12.85 1.55
CA GLU A 217 7.91 12.06 0.54
C GLU A 217 7.13 12.11 -0.79
N HIS A 218 7.66 11.56 -1.88
CA HIS A 218 7.16 11.85 -3.22
C HIS A 218 6.91 10.60 -4.07
N LEU A 219 5.82 10.58 -4.85
CA LEU A 219 5.59 9.58 -5.91
C LEU A 219 6.15 10.05 -7.27
N ALA A 220 6.63 9.11 -8.09
CA ALA A 220 7.24 9.38 -9.40
C ALA A 220 6.39 8.95 -10.62
N VAL A 221 5.10 8.66 -10.43
CA VAL A 221 4.27 7.96 -11.43
C VAL A 221 4.10 8.73 -12.74
N THR A 222 3.89 10.07 -12.70
CA THR A 222 3.83 10.88 -13.93
C THR A 222 4.03 12.38 -13.68
N LYS A 223 4.82 13.04 -14.54
CA LYS A 223 5.07 14.50 -14.52
C LYS A 223 3.85 15.37 -14.86
N LYS A 224 2.67 14.77 -14.99
CA LYS A 224 1.38 15.47 -15.21
C LYS A 224 0.46 15.43 -13.99
N ALA A 225 0.81 14.67 -12.94
CA ALA A 225 0.04 14.61 -11.72
C ALA A 225 -0.04 16.01 -11.09
N PRO A 226 -1.23 16.52 -10.70
CA PRO A 226 -1.35 17.80 -9.99
C PRO A 226 -0.61 17.84 -8.64
N ASN A 227 -0.44 16.69 -8.00
CA ASN A 227 0.31 16.52 -6.76
C ASN A 227 1.16 15.24 -6.85
N ASN A 228 2.21 15.15 -6.03
CA ASN A 228 2.98 13.93 -5.82
C ASN A 228 3.33 13.65 -4.34
N GLU A 229 2.85 14.45 -3.39
CA GLU A 229 3.18 14.34 -1.97
C GLU A 229 2.50 13.13 -1.28
N VAL A 230 3.29 12.37 -0.52
CA VAL A 230 2.86 11.35 0.44
C VAL A 230 3.35 11.74 1.82
N LYS A 231 2.44 11.88 2.78
CA LYS A 231 2.76 12.21 4.18
C LYS A 231 3.06 10.89 4.89
N VAL A 232 4.28 10.70 5.40
CA VAL A 232 4.75 9.42 5.94
C VAL A 232 5.03 9.49 7.44
N ASN A 233 4.50 8.52 8.18
CA ASN A 233 4.91 8.18 9.54
C ASN A 233 4.70 6.66 9.79
N ASN A 234 4.92 6.17 11.00
CA ASN A 234 4.89 4.74 11.34
C ASN A 234 3.48 4.27 11.82
N VAL A 235 2.50 5.20 11.83
CA VAL A 235 1.06 4.94 11.93
C VAL A 235 0.46 4.73 10.54
N GLU A 236 0.69 5.69 9.63
CA GLU A 236 0.03 5.81 8.34
C GLU A 236 0.91 6.49 7.27
N ARG A 237 0.50 6.30 6.01
CA ARG A 237 1.08 6.89 4.81
C ARG A 237 -0.08 7.52 4.03
N VAL A 238 -0.23 8.83 4.12
CA VAL A 238 -1.35 9.54 3.48
C VAL A 238 -0.95 9.98 2.09
N ILE A 239 -1.49 9.31 1.08
CA ILE A 239 -1.33 9.71 -0.32
C ILE A 239 -2.24 10.92 -0.55
N SER A 240 -1.67 12.08 -0.83
CA SER A 240 -2.42 13.34 -0.87
C SER A 240 -3.33 13.45 -2.10
N GLU A 241 -4.41 14.24 -2.03
CA GLU A 241 -5.28 14.57 -3.17
C GLU A 241 -4.44 14.99 -4.40
N GLY A 242 -4.86 14.57 -5.60
CA GLY A 242 -4.20 14.94 -6.86
C GLY A 242 -2.99 14.06 -7.23
N ASN A 243 -2.56 13.14 -6.35
CA ASN A 243 -1.63 12.09 -6.71
C ASN A 243 -2.19 11.19 -7.83
N VAL A 244 -1.31 10.63 -8.64
CA VAL A 244 -1.66 9.66 -9.69
C VAL A 244 -1.00 8.33 -9.39
N LEU A 245 -1.78 7.24 -9.40
CA LEU A 245 -1.29 5.86 -9.29
C LEU A 245 -1.42 5.12 -10.63
N ALA A 246 -0.58 4.11 -10.83
CA ALA A 246 -0.71 3.12 -11.89
C ALA A 246 -1.36 1.85 -11.32
N VAL A 247 -2.47 1.40 -11.91
CA VAL A 247 -3.20 0.19 -11.49
C VAL A 247 -3.52 -0.65 -12.72
N ALA A 248 -3.39 -1.98 -12.62
CA ALA A 248 -3.69 -2.90 -13.71
C ALA A 248 -5.09 -3.51 -13.56
N PHE A 249 -5.79 -3.78 -14.67
CA PHE A 249 -7.00 -4.61 -14.61
C PHE A 249 -6.69 -5.99 -14.03
N GLU A 250 -7.45 -6.45 -13.02
CA GLU A 250 -7.29 -7.82 -12.48
C GLU A 250 -7.74 -8.84 -13.53
N ASP A 251 -8.96 -8.67 -14.06
CA ASP A 251 -9.56 -9.53 -15.08
C ASP A 251 -9.64 -8.87 -16.46
N LYS A 252 -9.92 -9.67 -17.50
CA LYS A 252 -10.21 -9.15 -18.84
C LYS A 252 -11.55 -8.39 -18.84
N PHE A 253 -11.54 -7.14 -19.28
CA PHE A 253 -12.71 -6.27 -19.34
C PHE A 253 -13.23 -6.06 -20.78
N LYS A 254 -14.56 -5.96 -20.97
CA LYS A 254 -15.20 -5.48 -22.21
C LYS A 254 -16.40 -4.59 -21.89
N SER A 255 -16.47 -3.38 -22.44
CA SER A 255 -17.57 -2.45 -22.12
C SER A 255 -18.96 -2.93 -22.54
N GLU A 256 -19.09 -3.81 -23.54
CA GLU A 256 -20.38 -4.42 -23.93
C GLU A 256 -20.88 -5.52 -22.97
N GLU A 257 -20.05 -5.97 -22.03
CA GLU A 257 -20.42 -6.99 -21.02
C GLU A 257 -20.77 -6.37 -19.66
N HIS A 258 -20.71 -5.04 -19.55
CA HIS A 258 -20.90 -4.28 -18.31
C HIS A 258 -21.89 -3.12 -18.44
N LYS A 259 -22.44 -2.69 -17.31
CA LYS A 259 -23.38 -1.55 -17.19
C LYS A 259 -23.08 -0.69 -15.96
N ALA A 260 -23.77 0.44 -15.83
CA ALA A 260 -23.69 1.26 -14.63
C ALA A 260 -24.12 0.48 -13.38
N GLY A 261 -23.40 0.65 -12.27
CA GLY A 261 -23.58 -0.07 -11.01
C GLY A 261 -22.74 -1.35 -10.88
N ASP A 262 -22.16 -1.87 -11.96
CA ASP A 262 -21.25 -3.03 -11.90
C ASP A 262 -19.94 -2.68 -11.17
N VAL A 263 -19.29 -3.70 -10.60
CA VAL A 263 -18.00 -3.60 -9.92
C VAL A 263 -16.89 -4.16 -10.82
N VAL A 264 -15.75 -3.49 -10.85
CA VAL A 264 -14.53 -3.88 -11.55
C VAL A 264 -13.35 -3.76 -10.59
N THR A 265 -12.47 -4.76 -10.57
CA THR A 265 -11.29 -4.76 -9.71
C THR A 265 -10.02 -4.47 -10.52
N PHE A 266 -9.19 -3.60 -9.98
CA PHE A 266 -7.82 -3.36 -10.43
C PHE A 266 -6.84 -3.84 -9.35
N VAL A 267 -5.57 -4.00 -9.69
CA VAL A 267 -4.51 -4.49 -8.81
C VAL A 267 -3.24 -3.65 -8.97
N ALA A 268 -2.47 -3.46 -7.90
CA ALA A 268 -1.09 -2.96 -7.98
C ALA A 268 -0.21 -4.07 -8.56
N PRO A 269 0.34 -3.93 -9.79
CA PRO A 269 1.17 -4.98 -10.40
C PRO A 269 2.55 -5.11 -9.75
N GLU A 270 2.99 -4.06 -9.04
CA GLU A 270 4.26 -3.95 -8.34
C GLU A 270 4.10 -3.10 -7.06
N ASN A 271 5.15 -3.03 -6.24
CA ASN A 271 5.15 -2.19 -5.05
C ASN A 271 5.14 -0.70 -5.42
N ILE A 272 4.14 0.04 -4.95
CA ILE A 272 4.09 1.50 -5.08
C ILE A 272 4.93 2.09 -3.94
N ASN A 273 6.11 2.58 -4.29
CA ASN A 273 7.06 3.21 -3.36
C ASN A 273 7.17 4.71 -3.59
N THR A 274 7.60 5.45 -2.57
CA THR A 274 8.10 6.83 -2.72
C THR A 274 9.48 6.85 -3.38
N GLN A 275 9.92 8.02 -3.85
CA GLN A 275 11.26 8.23 -4.39
C GLN A 275 12.35 8.07 -3.33
N GLU A 276 11.99 8.33 -2.08
CA GLU A 276 12.79 8.21 -0.87
C GLU A 276 12.91 6.74 -0.39
N GLY A 277 12.05 5.84 -0.90
CA GLY A 277 12.14 4.39 -0.71
C GLY A 277 11.10 3.79 0.23
N THR A 278 10.21 4.59 0.82
CA THR A 278 9.10 4.08 1.63
C THR A 278 8.10 3.34 0.74
N LEU A 279 7.85 2.07 1.06
CA LEU A 279 6.73 1.32 0.51
C LEU A 279 5.41 1.97 0.93
N VAL A 280 4.62 2.46 -0.02
CA VAL A 280 3.29 3.03 0.25
C VAL A 280 2.22 1.95 0.17
N LEU A 281 2.12 1.26 -0.97
CA LEU A 281 1.19 0.15 -1.19
C LEU A 281 1.92 -1.08 -1.75
N PRO A 282 1.75 -2.28 -1.16
CA PRO A 282 2.34 -3.51 -1.67
C PRO A 282 1.70 -3.97 -2.98
N ALA A 283 2.48 -4.69 -3.79
CA ALA A 283 2.00 -5.44 -4.94
C ALA A 283 0.85 -6.38 -4.53
N GLY A 284 -0.12 -6.60 -5.42
CA GLY A 284 -1.32 -7.37 -5.11
C GLY A 284 -2.39 -6.59 -4.31
N THR A 285 -2.13 -5.35 -3.88
CA THR A 285 -3.19 -4.44 -3.38
C THR A 285 -4.29 -4.32 -4.44
N LYS A 286 -5.53 -4.60 -4.06
CA LYS A 286 -6.69 -4.48 -4.94
C LYS A 286 -7.34 -3.11 -4.81
N PHE A 287 -7.81 -2.56 -5.92
CA PHE A 287 -8.58 -1.32 -5.98
C PHE A 287 -9.97 -1.65 -6.52
N VAL A 288 -11.00 -1.43 -5.71
CA VAL A 288 -12.39 -1.75 -6.05
C VAL A 288 -13.02 -0.51 -6.69
N ALA A 289 -13.53 -0.66 -7.91
CA ALA A 289 -14.19 0.40 -8.64
C ALA A 289 -15.64 0.08 -8.97
N GLN A 290 -16.52 1.06 -8.78
CA GLN A 290 -17.90 1.02 -9.28
C GLN A 290 -17.98 1.74 -10.64
N LEU A 291 -18.71 1.17 -11.60
CA LEU A 291 -18.96 1.82 -12.88
C LEU A 291 -20.12 2.82 -12.73
N ASN A 292 -19.81 4.12 -12.69
CA ASN A 292 -20.83 5.17 -12.61
C ASN A 292 -21.62 5.28 -13.92
N GLU A 293 -20.94 5.11 -15.07
CA GLU A 293 -21.59 5.10 -16.38
C GLU A 293 -20.79 4.25 -17.39
N VAL A 294 -21.50 3.52 -18.24
CA VAL A 294 -20.96 2.89 -19.46
C VAL A 294 -21.70 3.49 -20.66
N ARG A 295 -20.97 4.17 -21.55
CA ARG A 295 -21.53 4.76 -22.78
C ARG A 295 -21.18 3.88 -23.96
N ASP A 296 -22.19 3.30 -24.59
CA ASP A 296 -22.07 2.58 -25.86
C ASP A 296 -21.43 3.43 -26.98
N PRO A 297 -20.69 2.80 -27.92
CA PRO A 297 -20.11 3.51 -29.04
C PRO A 297 -21.19 3.96 -30.03
N LYS A 298 -21.10 5.22 -30.46
CA LYS A 298 -22.07 5.84 -31.36
C LYS A 298 -21.54 5.95 -32.79
N TRP A 299 -22.48 6.20 -33.71
CA TRP A 299 -22.20 6.50 -35.13
C TRP A 299 -21.23 7.69 -35.25
N PHE A 300 -20.45 7.74 -36.33
CA PHE A 300 -19.31 8.65 -36.54
C PHE A 300 -18.14 8.47 -35.53
N ASN A 301 -17.60 7.26 -35.41
CA ASN A 301 -16.34 6.96 -34.68
C ASN A 301 -16.29 7.45 -33.21
N LYS A 302 -17.44 7.57 -32.55
CA LYS A 302 -17.50 7.88 -31.11
C LYS A 302 -17.35 6.57 -30.34
N ASN A 303 -16.12 6.18 -30.02
CA ASN A 303 -15.82 4.99 -29.21
C ASN A 303 -16.58 5.01 -27.88
N ALA A 304 -16.75 3.81 -27.31
CA ALA A 304 -17.31 3.62 -25.99
C ALA A 304 -16.49 4.36 -24.93
N ARG A 305 -17.13 4.63 -23.80
CA ARG A 305 -16.49 5.27 -22.63
C ARG A 305 -16.97 4.60 -21.36
N VAL A 306 -16.04 4.29 -20.47
CA VAL A 306 -16.34 3.72 -19.16
C VAL A 306 -15.91 4.73 -18.10
N TYR A 307 -16.77 4.98 -17.13
CA TYR A 307 -16.55 5.93 -16.05
C TYR A 307 -16.46 5.18 -14.70
N PRO A 308 -15.36 4.45 -14.43
CA PRO A 308 -15.14 3.84 -13.13
C PRO A 308 -14.81 4.93 -12.10
N GLN A 309 -15.28 4.74 -10.87
CA GLN A 309 -14.80 5.43 -9.69
C GLN A 309 -14.31 4.38 -8.69
N LEU A 310 -13.04 4.45 -8.35
CA LEU A 310 -12.42 3.64 -7.31
C LEU A 310 -12.90 4.19 -5.97
N THR A 311 -13.48 3.34 -5.13
CA THR A 311 -14.13 3.71 -3.86
C THR A 311 -13.46 3.11 -2.62
N GLN A 312 -12.56 2.15 -2.82
CA GLN A 312 -11.91 1.38 -1.76
C GLN A 312 -10.65 0.69 -2.30
N ILE A 313 -9.67 0.49 -1.43
CA ILE A 313 -8.59 -0.49 -1.65
C ILE A 313 -8.64 -1.61 -0.60
N VAL A 314 -8.12 -2.77 -0.97
CA VAL A 314 -7.93 -3.93 -0.11
C VAL A 314 -6.46 -4.33 -0.17
N LEU A 315 -5.78 -4.23 0.97
CA LEU A 315 -4.37 -4.62 1.10
C LEU A 315 -4.24 -6.15 1.10
N PRO A 316 -3.07 -6.73 0.76
CA PRO A 316 -2.82 -8.17 0.85
C PRO A 316 -3.05 -8.78 2.24
N SER A 317 -3.02 -7.97 3.31
CA SER A 317 -3.40 -8.33 4.67
C SER A 317 -4.92 -8.58 4.86
N GLY A 318 -5.74 -8.29 3.86
CA GLY A 318 -7.22 -8.27 3.95
C GLY A 318 -7.79 -6.97 4.54
N GLU A 319 -6.93 -6.04 4.95
CA GLU A 319 -7.32 -4.73 5.48
C GLU A 319 -7.93 -3.83 4.40
N GLN A 320 -8.96 -3.07 4.77
CA GLN A 320 -9.77 -2.28 3.85
C GLN A 320 -9.61 -0.79 4.15
N VAL A 321 -9.25 -0.02 3.13
CA VAL A 321 -8.96 1.41 3.24
C VAL A 321 -9.87 2.20 2.28
N ALA A 322 -10.46 3.28 2.79
CA ALA A 322 -11.27 4.19 1.99
C ALA A 322 -10.39 4.92 0.96
N PHE A 323 -10.88 5.02 -0.28
CA PHE A 323 -10.09 5.54 -1.39
C PHE A 323 -11.01 6.18 -2.42
N ASN A 324 -10.72 7.38 -2.93
CA ASN A 324 -11.53 8.01 -3.95
C ASN A 324 -10.67 8.40 -5.15
N ALA A 325 -10.82 7.69 -6.28
CA ALA A 325 -10.06 7.99 -7.48
C ALA A 325 -10.83 7.72 -8.77
N LYS A 326 -10.42 8.36 -9.87
CA LYS A 326 -11.00 8.20 -11.22
C LYS A 326 -9.89 8.10 -12.27
N PRO A 327 -10.16 7.61 -13.51
CA PRO A 327 -9.15 7.58 -14.57
C PRO A 327 -8.48 8.93 -14.78
N PHE A 328 -7.15 8.94 -14.85
CA PHE A 328 -6.37 10.15 -15.07
C PHE A 328 -6.38 10.55 -16.56
N THR A 329 -7.55 10.98 -17.03
CA THR A 329 -7.80 11.45 -18.40
C THR A 329 -8.60 12.75 -18.39
N LYS A 330 -8.59 13.52 -19.48
CA LYS A 330 -9.20 14.86 -19.55
C LYS A 330 -10.68 14.91 -19.17
N ASP A 331 -11.41 13.80 -19.31
CA ASP A 331 -12.82 13.69 -18.96
C ASP A 331 -13.12 12.53 -18.00
N ASN A 332 -12.11 12.09 -17.23
CA ASN A 332 -12.20 11.04 -16.21
C ASN A 332 -12.83 9.73 -16.72
N SER A 333 -12.62 9.41 -17.99
CA SER A 333 -13.11 8.20 -18.65
C SER A 333 -12.00 7.30 -19.16
N LEU A 334 -12.22 5.99 -19.10
CA LEU A 334 -11.47 5.03 -19.90
C LEU A 334 -12.04 5.02 -21.32
N LYS A 335 -11.13 5.13 -22.29
CA LYS A 335 -11.44 5.22 -23.71
C LYS A 335 -10.27 4.62 -24.49
N GLU A 336 -10.58 3.74 -25.44
CA GLU A 336 -9.58 3.05 -26.25
C GLU A 336 -8.67 4.05 -27.01
N GLY A 337 -7.39 3.69 -27.16
CA GLY A 337 -6.39 4.51 -27.86
C GLY A 337 -6.80 4.88 -29.30
N THR A 338 -6.27 5.97 -29.82
CA THR A 338 -6.59 6.50 -31.17
C THR A 338 -6.02 5.69 -32.34
N TRP A 339 -5.58 4.44 -32.11
CA TRP A 339 -4.89 3.64 -33.12
C TRP A 339 -5.32 2.17 -33.08
N MET A 340 -6.45 1.85 -33.74
CA MET A 340 -6.70 0.56 -34.42
C MET A 340 -7.97 0.61 -35.32
N THR A 341 -8.20 1.72 -36.03
CA THR A 341 -9.13 1.73 -37.19
C THR A 341 -8.46 1.05 -38.40
N ALA A 342 -8.14 -0.24 -38.26
CA ALA A 342 -7.38 -1.03 -39.22
C ALA A 342 -8.03 -1.11 -40.62
N GLY A 343 -9.34 -0.85 -40.72
CA GLY A 343 -10.06 -0.69 -41.99
C GLY A 343 -9.64 0.51 -42.85
N LYS A 344 -8.65 1.31 -42.43
CA LYS A 344 -8.03 2.38 -43.26
C LYS A 344 -6.67 2.02 -43.90
N LEU A 345 -6.20 0.78 -43.79
CA LEU A 345 -5.03 0.31 -44.57
C LEU A 345 -5.43 -0.17 -45.98
N ALA A 346 -6.23 0.63 -46.70
CA ALA A 346 -6.90 0.25 -47.94
C ALA A 346 -6.37 1.01 -49.19
N LEU A 347 -5.05 1.23 -49.30
CA LEU A 347 -4.44 1.83 -50.51
C LEU A 347 -2.93 1.59 -50.67
N CYS A 348 -2.45 0.37 -50.41
CA CYS A 348 -1.10 -0.01 -50.82
C CYS A 348 -1.05 -0.41 -52.31
N THR A 349 -1.34 0.53 -53.24
CA THR A 349 -1.54 0.37 -54.72
C THR A 349 -1.14 1.61 -55.61
N VAL A 350 -0.24 1.72 -56.64
CA VAL A 350 0.91 0.95 -57.28
C VAL A 350 2.25 1.73 -57.45
N SER A 351 3.39 1.02 -57.67
CA SER A 351 4.73 1.40 -58.26
C SER A 351 5.15 2.87 -58.41
N GLY A 352 6.43 3.28 -58.33
CA GLY A 352 7.69 2.54 -58.41
C GLY A 352 8.65 3.20 -59.42
N ALA A 353 9.88 3.53 -58.99
CA ALA A 353 10.95 4.21 -59.74
C ALA A 353 10.75 5.68 -60.18
N ALA A 354 11.24 6.61 -59.35
CA ALA A 354 12.06 7.75 -59.77
C ALA A 354 12.93 8.23 -58.58
N VAL A 355 14.06 8.88 -58.85
CA VAL A 355 15.05 9.28 -57.82
C VAL A 355 15.06 10.81 -57.65
N GLY A 356 15.09 11.30 -56.41
CA GLY A 356 15.59 12.65 -56.11
C GLY A 356 14.86 13.43 -55.00
N THR A 357 15.60 13.72 -53.92
CA THR A 357 15.46 14.90 -53.03
C THR A 357 14.08 15.26 -52.43
N GLY A 358 13.92 15.02 -51.12
CA GLY A 358 13.06 15.81 -50.24
C GLY A 358 11.76 15.16 -49.75
N ALA A 359 11.54 15.19 -48.43
CA ALA A 359 10.34 14.78 -47.69
C ALA A 359 9.83 13.33 -47.91
N GLY A 360 9.92 12.50 -46.87
CA GLY A 360 9.51 11.09 -46.93
C GLY A 360 8.00 10.88 -46.93
N VAL A 361 7.45 10.43 -48.06
CA VAL A 361 6.14 9.79 -48.21
C VAL A 361 6.31 8.40 -48.81
N GLY A 362 5.39 7.46 -48.57
CA GLY A 362 5.50 6.09 -49.08
C GLY A 362 4.14 5.39 -49.25
N PHE A 363 3.96 4.78 -50.42
CA PHE A 363 2.78 3.98 -50.81
C PHE A 363 3.23 2.85 -51.78
N ALA A 364 2.37 1.82 -51.93
CA ALA A 364 1.87 1.35 -53.24
C ALA A 364 2.36 0.08 -54.06
N PHE A 365 1.45 -0.89 -54.34
CA PHE A 365 1.50 -2.03 -55.33
C PHE A 365 0.10 -2.49 -55.91
N ILE A 366 -0.23 -2.29 -57.20
CA ILE A 366 -1.37 -2.90 -57.97
C ILE A 366 -0.77 -3.97 -58.91
N PRO A 367 -1.57 -4.93 -59.41
CA PRO A 367 -1.23 -5.69 -60.61
C PRO A 367 -0.83 -4.87 -61.85
N ASP A 368 -0.04 -5.53 -62.71
CA ASP A 368 0.55 -5.05 -63.96
C ASP A 368 -0.45 -5.11 -65.14
N PRO A 369 -0.53 -4.09 -66.03
CA PRO A 369 -1.48 -4.06 -67.15
C PRO A 369 -1.05 -4.83 -68.42
N THR A 370 0.14 -5.43 -68.48
CA THR A 370 0.74 -5.99 -69.72
C THR A 370 0.07 -7.26 -70.31
N LYS A 371 -1.16 -7.61 -69.89
CA LYS A 371 -1.97 -8.71 -70.46
C LYS A 371 -3.41 -8.34 -70.79
N ILE A 372 -3.63 -7.19 -71.43
CA ILE A 372 -4.86 -6.93 -72.20
C ILE A 372 -4.48 -6.58 -73.65
N GLY A 373 -4.89 -7.44 -74.59
CA GLY A 373 -4.70 -7.19 -76.02
C GLY A 373 -5.80 -6.31 -76.61
N THR A 374 -5.46 -5.58 -77.68
CA THR A 374 -6.39 -5.02 -78.69
C THR A 374 -7.60 -4.22 -78.16
N GLY A 375 -7.45 -2.89 -78.00
CA GLY A 375 -8.57 -2.00 -77.62
C GLY A 375 -8.29 -0.52 -77.91
N ILE A 376 -8.56 -0.08 -79.15
CA ILE A 376 -8.35 1.28 -79.67
C ILE A 376 -9.16 2.35 -78.89
N ALA A 377 -8.53 3.46 -78.47
CA ALA A 377 -9.06 4.84 -78.59
C ALA A 377 -8.09 5.93 -78.09
N ILE A 378 -7.95 7.01 -78.88
CA ILE A 378 -7.16 8.22 -78.59
C ILE A 378 -8.07 9.25 -77.87
N GLY A 379 -7.57 10.00 -76.87
CA GLY A 379 -8.35 11.10 -76.25
C GLY A 379 -7.57 11.97 -75.26
N ALA A 380 -7.68 13.29 -75.40
CA ALA A 380 -6.93 14.31 -74.64
C ALA A 380 -7.48 14.57 -73.21
N PRO A 381 -6.70 15.16 -72.29
CA PRO A 381 -7.11 15.35 -70.90
C PRO A 381 -8.02 16.58 -70.70
N VAL A 382 -9.23 16.34 -70.15
CA VAL A 382 -10.10 17.38 -69.55
C VAL A 382 -10.65 16.82 -68.23
N GLY A 383 -10.49 17.56 -67.14
CA GLY A 383 -10.97 17.13 -65.82
C GLY A 383 -12.47 17.40 -65.62
N ALA A 384 -13.19 16.41 -65.10
CA ALA A 384 -14.52 16.58 -64.51
C ALA A 384 -14.59 15.75 -63.21
N ALA A 385 -15.25 16.30 -62.18
CA ALA A 385 -15.16 15.73 -60.84
C ALA A 385 -16.05 14.51 -60.65
N VAL A 386 -15.44 13.38 -60.26
CA VAL A 386 -16.13 12.28 -59.55
C VAL A 386 -15.47 12.09 -58.20
N GLY A 387 -15.80 12.98 -57.26
CA GLY A 387 -15.45 12.82 -55.86
C GLY A 387 -16.33 11.74 -55.22
N LEU A 388 -15.92 10.47 -55.33
CA LEU A 388 -16.57 9.38 -54.61
C LEU A 388 -16.23 9.47 -53.12
N ALA A 389 -17.10 10.15 -52.37
CA ALA A 389 -17.00 10.32 -50.93
C ALA A 389 -17.33 9.01 -50.17
N THR A 390 -16.46 8.00 -50.30
CA THR A 390 -16.48 6.78 -49.49
C THR A 390 -15.90 7.05 -48.09
N GLY A 391 -16.40 8.10 -47.43
CA GLY A 391 -16.23 8.35 -46.01
C GLY A 391 -17.01 7.32 -45.20
N LEU A 392 -16.51 6.08 -45.19
CA LEU A 392 -17.11 4.93 -44.50
C LEU A 392 -17.39 5.27 -43.04
N VAL A 393 -18.67 5.45 -42.70
CA VAL A 393 -19.09 5.87 -41.37
C VAL A 393 -19.18 4.65 -40.45
N THR A 394 -18.03 4.26 -39.90
CA THR A 394 -17.95 3.18 -38.92
C THR A 394 -18.60 3.58 -37.58
N LYS A 395 -19.19 2.58 -36.91
CA LYS A 395 -19.52 2.67 -35.47
C LYS A 395 -18.20 2.83 -34.69
N GLY A 396 -18.22 3.58 -33.59
CA GLY A 396 -17.08 3.59 -32.66
C GLY A 396 -16.76 2.19 -32.12
N LEU A 397 -15.53 2.01 -31.64
CA LEU A 397 -15.07 0.77 -31.02
C LEU A 397 -15.56 0.66 -29.57
N GLN A 398 -15.72 -0.58 -29.07
CA GLN A 398 -15.94 -0.84 -27.63
C GLN A 398 -14.61 -0.71 -26.88
N TYR A 399 -14.66 -0.42 -25.56
CA TYR A 399 -13.47 -0.42 -24.73
C TYR A 399 -13.21 -1.83 -24.18
N HIS A 400 -12.18 -2.48 -24.70
CA HIS A 400 -11.67 -3.75 -24.18
C HIS A 400 -10.34 -3.50 -23.47
N ALA A 401 -10.10 -4.20 -22.37
CA ALA A 401 -8.82 -4.24 -21.69
C ALA A 401 -8.43 -5.68 -21.36
N LYS A 402 -7.12 -5.98 -21.36
CA LYS A 402 -6.59 -7.27 -20.93
C LYS A 402 -6.41 -7.28 -19.40
N SER A 403 -6.47 -8.47 -18.78
CA SER A 403 -5.85 -8.67 -17.46
C SER A 403 -4.38 -8.24 -17.53
N GLY A 404 -3.91 -7.51 -16.52
CA GLY A 404 -2.58 -6.89 -16.49
C GLY A 404 -2.46 -5.56 -17.27
N GLU A 405 -3.50 -5.08 -17.94
CA GLU A 405 -3.45 -3.80 -18.67
C GLU A 405 -3.49 -2.61 -17.70
N VAL A 406 -2.42 -1.79 -17.72
CA VAL A 406 -2.23 -0.66 -16.80
C VAL A 406 -3.03 0.57 -17.24
N VAL A 407 -3.82 1.10 -16.31
CA VAL A 407 -4.46 2.41 -16.38
C VAL A 407 -3.91 3.32 -15.28
N TYR A 408 -3.91 4.63 -15.55
CA TYR A 408 -3.56 5.64 -14.55
C TYR A 408 -4.83 6.18 -13.90
N VAL A 409 -4.81 6.35 -12.58
CA VAL A 409 -5.93 6.89 -11.78
C VAL A 409 -5.46 8.04 -10.91
N ILE A 410 -6.27 9.09 -10.77
CA ILE A 410 -5.99 10.28 -9.95
C ILE A 410 -6.87 10.27 -8.70
N LEU A 411 -6.26 10.53 -7.54
CA LEU A 411 -6.95 10.67 -6.26
C LEU A 411 -7.74 11.99 -6.21
N LEU A 412 -8.93 11.92 -5.61
CA LEU A 412 -9.87 13.04 -5.43
C LEU A 412 -10.04 13.48 -3.96
N ASP A 413 -9.47 12.71 -3.04
CA ASP A 413 -9.35 13.00 -1.61
C ASP A 413 -8.01 12.43 -1.12
N ASP A 414 -7.52 12.87 0.03
CA ASP A 414 -6.40 12.23 0.74
C ASP A 414 -6.74 10.77 1.13
N ALA A 415 -5.83 9.83 0.87
CA ALA A 415 -5.99 8.42 1.21
C ALA A 415 -4.97 7.97 2.26
N SER A 416 -5.40 7.80 3.51
CA SER A 416 -4.57 7.22 4.57
C SER A 416 -4.44 5.71 4.43
N VAL A 417 -3.22 5.23 4.22
CA VAL A 417 -2.86 3.81 4.18
C VAL A 417 -2.12 3.46 5.48
N PRO A 418 -2.56 2.48 6.29
CA PRO A 418 -1.82 2.05 7.48
C PRO A 418 -0.37 1.68 7.16
N ALA A 419 0.57 2.09 8.03
CA ALA A 419 2.00 1.91 7.84
C ALA A 419 2.45 0.47 8.13
N THR A 420 1.89 -0.48 7.40
CA THR A 420 2.25 -1.89 7.38
C THR A 420 3.25 -2.11 6.25
N LYS A 421 4.37 -2.79 6.49
CA LYS A 421 5.24 -3.25 5.39
C LYS A 421 4.54 -4.35 4.59
N ALA A 422 4.99 -4.60 3.36
CA ALA A 422 4.64 -5.82 2.65
C ALA A 422 5.07 -7.02 3.50
N ALA A 423 4.19 -7.99 3.66
CA ALA A 423 4.64 -9.35 3.94
C ALA A 423 5.38 -9.84 2.69
N LEU A 424 6.56 -10.46 2.90
CA LEU A 424 7.53 -10.79 1.85
C LEU A 424 7.18 -12.08 1.05
#